data_AF-A0AA38IUS0-F1
#
_entry.id   AF-A0AA38IUS0-F1
#
_cell.length_a   1.000
_cell.length_b   1.000
_cell.length_c   1.000
_cell.angle_alpha   90.00
_cell.angle_beta   90.00
_cell.angle_gamma   90.00
#
_symmetry.space_group_name_H-M   'P 1'
#
loop_
_entity.id
_entity.type
_entity.pdbx_description
1 polymer ?
#
loop_
_entity_poly.entity_id
_entity_poly.type
_entity_poly.pdbx_seq_one_letter_code
_entity_poly.pdbx_strand_id
1 'polypeptide(L)'
;MTVQQSGSKLRKLGAGLGIFQSLTWIVLSMICIILYYSPHLSTLSDSYMETIGKLIYAMFLYTSQEVFPNQTFSGNVFNAFMWLYILLDLVWLVACIYLLCKNTLKAAKVWSYCTLIISFLDFITFVILGADYNKCMDYAQDFSLIGETYVLAIQQACANSILPPFIIAAKGFTLWVFNIGIAVAVILDTKSWQR
;
A
#
# COMPACT_ATOMS: atom_id res chain seq x y z
N MET A 1 -36.78 7.20 -5.16
CA MET A 1 -35.76 6.46 -5.95
C MET A 1 -35.97 4.99 -5.70
N THR A 2 -36.17 4.18 -6.74
CA THR A 2 -36.27 2.73 -6.61
C THR A 2 -34.92 2.15 -6.17
N VAL A 3 -34.94 1.11 -5.33
CA VAL A 3 -33.73 0.44 -4.78
C VAL A 3 -32.68 0.13 -5.87
N GLN A 4 -33.16 -0.21 -7.06
CA GLN A 4 -32.36 -0.53 -8.25
C GLN A 4 -31.55 0.66 -8.80
N GLN A 5 -32.07 1.89 -8.73
CA GLN A 5 -31.34 3.11 -9.13
C GLN A 5 -30.21 3.46 -8.14
N SER A 6 -30.40 3.14 -6.85
CA SER A 6 -29.39 3.36 -5.81
C SER A 6 -28.18 2.44 -6.01
N GLY A 7 -28.41 1.14 -6.25
CA GLY A 7 -27.33 0.16 -6.46
C GLY A 7 -26.47 0.44 -7.69
N SER A 8 -27.07 0.91 -8.78
CA SER A 8 -26.34 1.29 -10.01
C SER A 8 -25.42 2.49 -9.79
N LYS A 9 -25.87 3.50 -9.03
CA LYS A 9 -25.03 4.67 -8.68
C LYS A 9 -23.86 4.29 -7.78
N LEU A 10 -24.10 3.44 -6.78
CA LEU A 10 -23.06 2.96 -5.86
C LEU A 10 -21.95 2.19 -6.58
N ARG A 11 -22.33 1.30 -7.52
CA ARG A 11 -21.37 0.53 -8.34
C ARG A 11 -20.49 1.45 -9.21
N LYS A 12 -21.09 2.46 -9.83
CA LYS A 12 -20.35 3.44 -10.64
C LYS A 12 -19.39 4.30 -9.80
N LEU A 13 -19.84 4.73 -8.62
CA LEU A 13 -19.01 5.48 -7.69
C LEU A 13 -17.81 4.63 -7.22
N GLY A 14 -18.06 3.40 -6.78
CA GLY A 14 -17.01 2.47 -6.35
C GLY A 14 -16.00 2.16 -7.46
N ALA A 15 -16.49 1.95 -8.69
CA ALA A 15 -15.61 1.73 -9.84
C ALA A 15 -14.77 2.96 -10.19
N GLY A 16 -15.35 4.18 -10.13
CA GLY A 16 -14.62 5.42 -10.37
C GLY A 16 -13.51 5.66 -9.34
N LEU A 17 -13.81 5.44 -8.05
CA LEU A 17 -12.82 5.52 -6.98
C LEU A 17 -11.72 4.45 -7.16
N GLY A 18 -12.09 3.24 -7.54
CA GLY A 18 -11.14 2.15 -7.82
C GLY A 18 -10.18 2.47 -8.98
N ILE A 19 -10.65 3.12 -10.05
CA ILE A 19 -9.76 3.60 -11.13
C ILE A 19 -8.73 4.59 -10.60
N PHE A 20 -9.17 5.59 -9.85
CA PHE A 20 -8.25 6.60 -9.30
C PHE A 20 -7.20 5.99 -8.35
N GLN A 21 -7.63 5.06 -7.49
CA GLN A 21 -6.76 4.36 -6.55
C GLN A 21 -5.76 3.45 -7.26
N SER A 22 -6.22 2.60 -8.18
CA SER A 22 -5.34 1.70 -8.94
C SER A 22 -4.29 2.46 -9.75
N LEU A 23 -4.65 3.57 -10.41
CA LEU A 23 -3.68 4.40 -11.12
C LEU A 23 -2.64 5.01 -10.18
N THR A 24 -3.07 5.47 -9.02
CA THR A 24 -2.16 6.04 -8.00
C THR A 24 -1.16 4.99 -7.53
N TRP A 25 -1.63 3.78 -7.20
CA TRP A 25 -0.75 2.69 -6.74
C TRP A 25 0.16 2.13 -7.82
N ILE A 26 -0.28 2.08 -9.08
CA ILE A 26 0.58 1.72 -10.22
C ILE A 26 1.73 2.73 -10.34
N VAL A 27 1.43 4.04 -10.28
CA VAL A 27 2.45 5.09 -10.38
C VAL A 27 3.43 5.02 -9.21
N LEU A 28 2.93 4.89 -7.97
CA LEU A 28 3.78 4.78 -6.77
C LEU A 28 4.68 3.55 -6.83
N SER A 29 4.12 2.38 -7.17
CA SER A 29 4.88 1.13 -7.28
C SER A 29 5.92 1.22 -8.39
N MET A 30 5.59 1.84 -9.52
CA MET A 30 6.53 2.06 -10.62
C MET A 30 7.68 2.98 -10.22
N ILE A 31 7.40 4.07 -9.49
CA ILE A 31 8.45 4.95 -8.94
C ILE A 31 9.37 4.14 -8.01
N CYS A 32 8.83 3.35 -7.10
CA CYS A 32 9.62 2.50 -6.21
C CYS A 32 10.51 1.51 -6.97
N ILE A 33 9.99 0.85 -8.01
CA ILE A 33 10.77 -0.07 -8.85
C ILE A 33 11.88 0.66 -9.61
N ILE A 34 11.59 1.83 -10.19
CA ILE A 34 12.60 2.64 -10.89
C ILE A 34 13.70 3.04 -9.93
N LEU A 35 13.35 3.51 -8.72
CA LEU A 35 14.32 3.88 -7.70
C LEU A 35 15.15 2.69 -7.23
N TYR A 36 14.54 1.50 -7.08
CA TYR A 36 15.26 0.28 -6.74
C TYR A 36 16.37 -0.06 -7.75
N TYR A 37 16.10 0.11 -9.06
CA TYR A 37 17.09 -0.15 -10.12
C TYR A 37 17.98 1.05 -10.49
N SER A 38 17.68 2.24 -9.97
CA SER A 38 18.43 3.46 -10.24
C SER A 38 19.29 3.84 -9.03
N PRO A 39 20.60 3.51 -9.02
CA PRO A 39 21.50 3.86 -7.94
C PRO A 39 21.86 5.35 -8.02
N HIS A 40 20.93 6.23 -7.67
CA HIS A 40 21.17 7.67 -7.58
C HIS A 40 20.83 8.17 -6.18
N LEU A 41 21.86 8.23 -5.35
CA LEU A 41 21.90 9.05 -4.14
C LEU A 41 22.84 10.22 -4.44
N SER A 42 22.26 11.37 -4.78
CA SER A 42 22.97 12.65 -4.87
C SER A 42 23.71 12.93 -3.56
N THR A 43 24.99 13.23 -3.66
CA THR A 43 26.00 13.15 -2.59
C THR A 43 25.96 14.28 -1.55
N LEU A 44 25.00 15.20 -1.60
CA LEU A 44 24.78 16.23 -0.58
C LEU A 44 23.28 16.37 -0.29
N SER A 45 22.90 16.62 0.96
CA SER A 45 21.50 16.77 1.39
C SER A 45 21.36 18.17 1.99
N ASP A 46 20.66 19.07 1.31
CA ASP A 46 20.48 20.44 1.78
C ASP A 46 19.11 20.64 2.44
N SER A 47 18.17 19.71 2.23
CA SER A 47 16.82 19.77 2.80
C SER A 47 16.42 18.55 3.66
N TYR A 48 15.52 18.78 4.62
CA TYR A 48 14.92 17.71 5.43
C TYR A 48 14.21 16.63 4.59
N MET A 49 13.55 17.05 3.50
CA MET A 49 12.85 16.13 2.61
C MET A 49 13.81 15.22 1.83
N GLU A 50 14.97 15.74 1.43
CA GLU A 50 16.04 14.91 0.88
C GLU A 50 16.53 13.91 1.92
N THR A 51 16.78 14.33 3.16
CA THR A 51 17.20 13.41 4.23
C THR A 51 16.21 12.28 4.44
N ILE A 52 14.90 12.56 4.52
CA ILE A 52 13.88 11.51 4.61
C ILE A 52 13.91 10.61 3.38
N GLY A 53 13.97 11.18 2.18
CA GLY A 53 14.01 10.42 0.94
C GLY A 53 15.20 9.46 0.91
N LYS A 54 16.38 9.90 1.37
CA LYS A 54 17.58 9.07 1.49
C LYS A 54 17.40 7.93 2.50
N LEU A 55 16.74 8.20 3.63
CA LEU A 55 16.48 7.19 4.66
C LEU A 55 15.49 6.12 4.18
N ILE A 56 14.38 6.52 3.54
CA ILE A 56 13.43 5.59 2.90
C ILE A 56 14.15 4.77 1.83
N TYR A 57 14.96 5.42 1.00
CA TYR A 57 15.71 4.75 -0.05
C TYR A 57 16.70 3.73 0.54
N ALA A 58 17.46 4.10 1.56
CA ALA A 58 18.39 3.19 2.22
C ALA A 58 17.65 1.99 2.85
N MET A 59 16.49 2.22 3.46
CA MET A 59 15.76 1.17 4.19
C MET A 59 15.01 0.18 3.28
N PHE A 60 14.46 0.65 2.16
CA PHE A 60 13.55 -0.16 1.32
C PHE A 60 13.97 -0.33 -0.13
N LEU A 61 14.92 0.46 -0.66
CA LEU A 61 15.20 0.53 -2.09
C LEU A 61 16.67 0.25 -2.47
N TYR A 62 17.63 0.54 -1.58
CA TYR A 62 19.06 0.47 -1.90
C TYR A 62 19.68 -0.90 -1.64
N THR A 63 19.49 -1.44 -0.43
CA THR A 63 20.21 -2.62 0.00
C THR A 63 19.35 -3.87 -0.15
N SER A 64 19.93 -4.90 -0.77
CA SER A 64 19.38 -6.26 -0.77
C SER A 64 19.51 -6.94 0.61
N GLN A 65 20.26 -6.32 1.52
CA GLN A 65 20.51 -6.79 2.89
C GLN A 65 19.62 -6.09 3.90
N GLU A 66 19.46 -6.72 5.05
CA GLU A 66 18.77 -6.14 6.20
C GLU A 66 19.55 -4.94 6.76
N VAL A 67 18.85 -3.86 7.09
CA VAL A 67 19.40 -2.66 7.75
C VAL A 67 19.42 -2.82 9.27
N PHE A 68 18.52 -3.65 9.80
CA PHE A 68 18.46 -4.02 11.21
C PHE A 68 18.09 -5.51 11.32
N PRO A 69 18.44 -6.18 12.44
CA PRO A 69 18.26 -7.62 12.58
C PRO A 69 16.80 -8.07 12.37
N ASN A 70 16.62 -9.12 11.57
CA ASN A 70 15.32 -9.73 11.28
C ASN A 70 14.34 -8.79 10.56
N GLN A 71 14.84 -7.83 9.77
CA GLN A 71 13.99 -6.98 8.93
C GLN A 71 13.23 -7.82 7.91
N THR A 72 11.90 -7.73 7.91
CA THR A 72 11.04 -8.53 7.04
C THR A 72 10.95 -7.92 5.64
N PHE A 73 10.78 -6.60 5.55
CA PHE A 73 10.76 -5.82 4.32
C PHE A 73 12.16 -5.33 3.95
N SER A 74 13.07 -6.25 3.64
CA SER A 74 14.34 -5.90 2.98
C SER A 74 14.09 -5.35 1.57
N GLY A 75 15.08 -4.70 0.96
CA GLY A 75 14.89 -4.08 -0.36
C GLY A 75 14.43 -5.06 -1.45
N ASN A 76 14.92 -6.30 -1.42
CA ASN A 76 14.48 -7.37 -2.34
C ASN A 76 12.99 -7.72 -2.14
N VAL A 77 12.57 -7.88 -0.88
CA VAL A 77 11.18 -8.22 -0.54
C VAL A 77 10.27 -7.05 -0.90
N PHE A 78 10.69 -5.83 -0.59
CA PHE A 78 9.95 -4.62 -0.94
C PHE A 78 9.74 -4.49 -2.46
N ASN A 79 10.80 -4.66 -3.25
CA ASN A 79 10.71 -4.66 -4.71
C ASN A 79 9.78 -5.76 -5.24
N ALA A 80 9.86 -6.98 -4.69
CA ALA A 80 8.95 -8.07 -5.07
C ALA A 80 7.48 -7.72 -4.78
N PHE A 81 7.19 -7.09 -3.63
CA PHE A 81 5.86 -6.59 -3.32
C PHE A 81 5.42 -5.49 -4.29
N MET A 82 6.29 -4.54 -4.66
CA MET A 82 5.94 -3.48 -5.62
C MET A 82 5.57 -4.06 -7.00
N TRP A 83 6.26 -5.10 -7.47
CA TRP A 83 5.88 -5.81 -8.68
C TRP A 83 4.52 -6.51 -8.55
N LEU A 84 4.27 -7.15 -7.40
CA LEU A 84 2.98 -7.78 -7.12
C LEU A 84 1.83 -6.75 -7.12
N TYR A 85 2.05 -5.58 -6.49
CA TYR A 85 1.11 -4.47 -6.47
C TYR A 85 0.76 -4.00 -7.89
N ILE A 86 1.75 -3.72 -8.74
CA ILE A 86 1.49 -3.34 -10.14
C ILE A 86 0.60 -4.35 -10.86
N LEU A 87 0.91 -5.65 -10.75
CA LEU A 87 0.14 -6.67 -11.45
C LEU A 87 -1.30 -6.74 -10.95
N LEU A 88 -1.50 -6.68 -9.64
CA LEU A 88 -2.84 -6.71 -9.04
C LEU A 88 -3.64 -5.45 -9.35
N ASP A 89 -3.01 -4.27 -9.29
CA ASP A 89 -3.66 -3.00 -9.60
C ASP A 89 -4.04 -2.89 -11.08
N LEU A 90 -3.25 -3.46 -12.00
CA LEU A 90 -3.63 -3.54 -13.41
C LEU A 90 -4.87 -4.42 -13.61
N VAL A 91 -4.92 -5.59 -12.96
CA VAL A 91 -6.10 -6.47 -13.00
C VAL A 91 -7.32 -5.77 -12.39
N TRP A 92 -7.14 -5.05 -11.29
CA TRP A 92 -8.21 -4.33 -10.62
C TRP A 92 -8.69 -3.10 -11.41
N LEU A 93 -7.78 -2.39 -12.08
CA LEU A 93 -8.11 -1.31 -13.01
C LEU A 93 -9.00 -1.83 -14.14
N VAL A 94 -8.62 -2.96 -14.76
CA VAL A 94 -9.44 -3.63 -15.79
C VAL A 94 -10.80 -4.02 -15.23
N ALA A 95 -10.87 -4.55 -14.01
CA ALA A 95 -12.14 -4.89 -13.35
C ALA A 95 -13.02 -3.64 -13.10
N CYS A 96 -12.43 -2.52 -12.71
CA CYS A 96 -13.13 -1.25 -12.52
C CYS A 96 -13.69 -0.71 -13.85
N ILE A 97 -12.90 -0.72 -14.92
CA ILE A 97 -13.34 -0.32 -16.27
C ILE A 97 -14.47 -1.24 -16.75
N TYR A 98 -14.32 -2.55 -16.56
CA TYR A 98 -15.35 -3.54 -16.93
C TYR A 98 -16.67 -3.28 -16.19
N LEU A 99 -16.60 -2.96 -14.89
CA LEU A 99 -17.77 -2.58 -14.10
C LEU A 99 -18.41 -1.28 -14.59
N LEU A 100 -17.65 -0.26 -14.95
CA LEU A 100 -18.20 0.99 -15.52
C LEU A 100 -18.89 0.76 -16.87
N CYS A 101 -18.26 0.01 -17.78
CA CYS A 101 -18.76 -0.18 -19.15
C CYS A 101 -19.99 -1.09 -19.21
N LYS A 102 -19.98 -2.20 -18.47
CA LYS A 102 -21.06 -3.21 -18.54
C LYS A 102 -22.09 -3.06 -17.43
N ASN A 103 -21.69 -2.55 -16.25
CA ASN A 103 -22.53 -2.40 -15.06
C ASN A 103 -23.40 -3.64 -14.75
N THR A 104 -22.86 -4.83 -14.99
CA THR A 104 -23.55 -6.10 -14.75
C THR A 104 -23.21 -6.66 -13.37
N LEU A 105 -24.06 -7.57 -12.88
CA LEU A 105 -23.81 -8.32 -11.65
C LEU A 105 -22.50 -9.12 -11.70
N LYS A 106 -22.18 -9.69 -12.87
CA LYS A 106 -20.92 -10.44 -13.08
C LYS A 106 -19.71 -9.53 -12.95
N ALA A 107 -19.75 -8.36 -13.58
CA ALA A 107 -18.70 -7.35 -13.45
C ALA A 107 -18.52 -6.88 -12.00
N ALA A 108 -19.64 -6.69 -11.30
CA ALA A 108 -19.62 -6.28 -9.90
C ALA A 108 -18.98 -7.35 -8.99
N LYS A 109 -19.27 -8.64 -9.22
CA LYS A 109 -18.63 -9.74 -8.49
C LYS A 109 -17.13 -9.82 -8.75
N VAL A 110 -16.69 -9.71 -10.01
CA VAL A 110 -15.26 -9.70 -10.37
C VAL A 110 -14.55 -8.54 -9.67
N TRP A 111 -15.11 -7.32 -9.78
CA TRP A 111 -14.59 -6.15 -9.08
C TRP A 111 -14.50 -6.38 -7.56
N SER A 112 -15.55 -6.92 -6.93
CA SER A 112 -15.54 -7.21 -5.50
C SER A 112 -14.47 -8.22 -5.10
N TYR A 113 -14.23 -9.27 -5.87
CA TYR A 113 -13.16 -10.24 -5.58
C TYR A 113 -11.77 -9.61 -5.72
N CYS A 114 -11.52 -8.85 -6.79
CA CYS A 114 -10.26 -8.13 -6.97
C CYS A 114 -10.00 -7.18 -5.80
N THR A 115 -11.02 -6.40 -5.43
CA THR A 115 -10.96 -5.51 -4.26
C THR A 115 -10.58 -6.31 -3.02
N LEU A 116 -11.26 -7.41 -2.69
CA LEU A 116 -10.99 -8.25 -1.52
C LEU A 116 -9.60 -8.91 -1.49
N ILE A 117 -8.97 -9.14 -2.65
CA ILE A 117 -7.61 -9.67 -2.72
C ILE A 117 -6.58 -8.57 -2.41
N ILE A 118 -6.70 -7.40 -3.06
CA ILE A 118 -5.78 -6.26 -2.85
C ILE A 118 -5.85 -5.78 -1.40
N SER A 119 -7.08 -5.63 -0.93
CA SER A 119 -7.46 -5.51 0.48
C SER A 119 -6.64 -6.35 1.46
N PHE A 120 -6.56 -7.64 1.18
CA PHE A 120 -5.88 -8.60 2.05
C PHE A 120 -4.37 -8.42 1.98
N LEU A 121 -3.84 -8.10 0.79
CA LEU A 121 -2.44 -7.76 0.61
C LEU A 121 -2.06 -6.48 1.37
N ASP A 122 -2.89 -5.44 1.33
CA ASP A 122 -2.68 -4.19 2.08
C ASP A 122 -2.62 -4.44 3.59
N PHE A 123 -3.50 -5.30 4.09
CA PHE A 123 -3.46 -5.71 5.49
C PHE A 123 -2.14 -6.42 5.84
N ILE A 124 -1.68 -7.34 4.99
CA ILE A 124 -0.39 -8.02 5.17
C ILE A 124 0.75 -7.00 5.19
N THR A 125 0.80 -6.09 4.20
CA THR A 125 1.82 -5.03 4.10
C THR A 125 1.83 -4.15 5.33
N PHE A 126 0.65 -3.75 5.82
CA PHE A 126 0.48 -2.96 7.04
C PHE A 126 1.04 -3.68 8.28
N VAL A 127 0.69 -4.95 8.46
CA VAL A 127 1.18 -5.76 9.59
C VAL A 127 2.70 -5.92 9.54
N ILE A 128 3.27 -6.20 8.36
CA ILE A 128 4.72 -6.35 8.20
C ILE A 128 5.44 -5.03 8.51
N LEU A 129 4.98 -3.90 7.97
CA LEU A 129 5.57 -2.59 8.25
C LEU A 129 5.49 -2.22 9.74
N GLY A 130 4.38 -2.56 10.41
CA GLY A 130 4.24 -2.37 11.85
C GLY A 130 5.20 -3.25 12.66
N ALA A 131 5.39 -4.50 12.26
CA ALA A 131 6.35 -5.40 12.90
C ALA A 131 7.80 -4.92 12.72
N ASP A 132 8.16 -4.49 11.51
CA ASP A 132 9.49 -3.96 11.20
C ASP A 132 9.76 -2.62 11.89
N TYR A 133 8.74 -1.78 12.07
CA TYR A 133 8.86 -0.58 12.91
C TYR A 133 9.27 -0.91 14.34
N ASN A 134 8.60 -1.87 14.97
CA ASN A 134 8.92 -2.29 16.33
C ASN A 134 10.33 -2.88 16.42
N LYS A 135 10.71 -3.77 15.49
CA LYS A 135 12.07 -4.33 15.42
C LYS A 135 13.15 -3.24 15.27
N CYS A 136 12.89 -2.22 14.45
CA CYS A 136 13.81 -1.09 14.28
C CYS A 136 13.94 -0.27 15.57
N MET A 137 12.84 -0.06 16.29
CA MET A 137 12.85 0.65 17.58
C MET A 137 13.56 -0.14 18.67
N ASP A 138 13.36 -1.46 18.74
CA ASP A 138 14.07 -2.34 19.66
C ASP A 138 15.58 -2.33 19.37
N TYR A 139 15.95 -2.45 18.09
CA TYR A 139 17.35 -2.31 17.66
C TYR A 139 17.97 -0.97 18.06
N ALA A 140 17.20 0.13 18.02
CA ALA A 140 17.69 1.44 18.46
C ALA A 140 17.98 1.48 19.97
N GLN A 141 17.19 0.76 20.79
CA GLN A 141 17.36 0.71 22.25
C GLN A 141 18.60 -0.08 22.67
N ASP A 142 19.02 -1.07 21.88
CA ASP A 142 20.24 -1.85 22.14
C ASP A 142 21.51 -0.98 22.12
N PHE A 143 21.49 0.18 21.45
CA PHE A 143 22.58 1.16 21.44
C PHE A 143 22.58 2.14 22.62
N SER A 144 21.69 1.96 23.60
CA SER A 144 21.60 2.81 24.80
C SER A 144 22.92 2.91 25.58
N LEU A 145 23.76 1.89 25.49
CA LEU A 145 25.09 1.85 26.12
C LEU A 145 26.13 2.77 25.44
N ILE A 146 25.91 3.16 24.19
CA ILE A 146 26.86 3.97 23.40
C ILE A 146 26.58 5.48 23.53
N GLY A 147 25.36 5.85 23.94
CA GLY A 147 24.99 7.22 24.29
C GLY A 147 23.62 7.63 23.75
N GLU A 148 22.92 8.49 24.49
CA GLU A 148 21.54 8.91 24.19
C GLU A 148 21.38 9.56 22.80
N THR A 149 22.38 10.30 22.34
CA THR A 149 22.36 10.96 21.02
C THR A 149 22.26 9.96 19.87
N TYR A 150 22.91 8.81 19.98
CA TYR A 150 22.88 7.77 18.94
C TYR A 150 21.52 7.06 18.90
N VAL A 151 20.95 6.77 20.07
CA VAL A 151 19.61 6.19 20.17
C VAL A 151 18.58 7.09 19.50
N LEU A 152 18.60 8.39 19.81
CA LEU A 152 17.66 9.36 19.23
C LEU A 152 17.78 9.42 17.71
N ALA A 153 19.01 9.40 17.17
CA ALA A 153 19.25 9.43 15.73
C ALA A 153 18.69 8.18 15.01
N ILE A 154 18.88 6.98 15.58
CA ILE A 154 18.37 5.73 15.00
C ILE A 154 16.84 5.70 15.09
N GLN A 155 16.25 6.08 16.22
CA GLN A 155 14.79 6.15 16.37
C GLN A 155 14.17 7.12 15.36
N GLN A 156 14.79 8.28 15.17
CA GLN A 156 14.37 9.25 14.16
C GLN A 156 14.48 8.67 12.74
N ALA A 157 15.53 7.89 12.46
CA ALA A 157 15.68 7.20 11.18
C ALA A 157 14.59 6.14 10.96
N CYS A 158 14.32 5.29 11.97
CA CYS A 158 13.23 4.30 11.94
C CYS A 158 11.88 4.96 11.70
N ALA A 159 11.55 6.00 12.47
CA ALA A 159 10.30 6.72 12.36
C ALA A 159 10.13 7.38 10.98
N ASN A 160 11.14 8.12 10.51
CA ASN A 160 11.05 8.83 9.24
C ASN A 160 11.11 7.92 8.01
N SER A 161 11.68 6.71 8.14
CA SER A 161 11.72 5.75 7.04
C SER A 161 10.45 4.92 6.96
N ILE A 162 9.97 4.39 8.10
CA ILE A 162 8.90 3.38 8.13
C ILE A 162 7.52 4.01 8.28
N LEU A 163 7.37 5.11 9.04
CA LEU A 163 6.05 5.72 9.25
C LEU A 163 5.42 6.29 7.97
N PRO A 164 6.14 6.94 7.04
CA PRO A 164 5.49 7.43 5.83
C PRO A 164 4.91 6.30 4.95
N PRO A 165 5.66 5.24 4.60
CA PRO A 165 5.09 4.06 3.93
C PRO A 165 3.95 3.42 4.73
N PHE A 166 4.09 3.32 6.06
CA PHE A 166 3.04 2.78 6.93
C PHE A 166 1.76 3.62 6.91
N ILE A 167 1.86 4.95 6.95
CA ILE A 167 0.72 5.87 6.85
C ILE A 167 0.09 5.81 5.46
N ILE A 168 0.88 5.68 4.40
CA ILE A 168 0.37 5.52 3.03
C ILE A 168 -0.41 4.20 2.92
N ALA A 169 0.15 3.09 3.42
CA ALA A 169 -0.54 1.80 3.50
C ALA A 169 -1.82 1.89 4.36
N ALA A 170 -1.76 2.57 5.51
CA ALA A 170 -2.91 2.77 6.39
C ALA A 170 -4.00 3.67 5.79
N LYS A 171 -3.64 4.67 4.97
CA LYS A 171 -4.62 5.47 4.22
C LYS A 171 -5.29 4.64 3.14
N GLY A 172 -4.53 3.74 2.49
CA GLY A 172 -5.07 2.66 1.66
C GLY A 172 -6.07 1.82 2.44
N PHE A 173 -5.73 1.45 3.69
CA PHE A 173 -6.58 0.69 4.60
C PHE A 173 -7.88 1.41 5.02
N THR A 174 -7.91 2.74 5.11
CA THR A 174 -9.17 3.46 5.37
C THR A 174 -10.10 3.42 4.16
N LEU A 175 -9.55 3.64 2.96
CA LEU A 175 -10.29 3.54 1.70
C LEU A 175 -10.77 2.12 1.43
N TRP A 176 -10.00 1.15 1.91
CA TRP A 176 -10.31 -0.26 1.92
C TRP A 176 -11.59 -0.59 2.70
N VAL A 177 -11.79 -0.06 3.92
CA VAL A 177 -13.03 -0.30 4.69
C VAL A 177 -14.25 0.15 3.89
N PHE A 178 -14.17 1.30 3.22
CA PHE A 178 -15.23 1.79 2.35
C PHE A 178 -15.45 0.87 1.13
N ASN A 179 -14.38 0.45 0.47
CA ASN A 179 -14.45 -0.44 -0.69
C ASN A 179 -14.99 -1.84 -0.34
N ILE A 180 -14.61 -2.39 0.82
CA ILE A 180 -15.20 -3.63 1.36
C ILE A 180 -16.67 -3.43 1.68
N GLY A 181 -17.03 -2.35 2.36
CA GLY A 181 -18.44 -2.06 2.67
C GLY A 181 -19.30 -2.04 1.41
N ILE A 182 -18.82 -1.38 0.35
CA ILE A 182 -19.48 -1.35 -0.95
C ILE A 182 -19.50 -2.74 -1.59
N ALA A 183 -18.38 -3.48 -1.58
CA ALA A 183 -18.29 -4.81 -2.17
C ALA A 183 -19.24 -5.82 -1.49
N VAL A 184 -19.28 -5.83 -0.16
CA VAL A 184 -20.20 -6.68 0.62
C VAL A 184 -21.65 -6.28 0.35
N ALA A 185 -21.96 -4.98 0.36
CA ALA A 185 -23.31 -4.50 0.04
C ALA A 185 -23.76 -4.96 -1.36
N VAL A 186 -22.87 -4.86 -2.35
CA VAL A 186 -23.12 -5.34 -3.72
C VAL A 186 -23.37 -6.85 -3.74
N ILE A 187 -22.56 -7.66 -3.02
CA ILE A 187 -22.73 -9.11 -2.94
C ILE A 187 -24.06 -9.48 -2.27
N LEU A 188 -24.42 -8.82 -1.18
CA LEU A 188 -25.67 -9.09 -0.46
C LEU A 188 -26.90 -8.71 -1.27
N ASP A 189 -26.85 -7.57 -1.96
CA ASP A 189 -27.89 -7.17 -2.91
C ASP A 189 -28.04 -8.21 -4.03
N THR A 190 -26.98 -8.91 -4.45
CA THR A 190 -27.15 -9.99 -5.45
C THR A 190 -27.99 -11.18 -4.98
N LYS A 191 -28.04 -11.46 -3.67
CA LYS A 191 -28.76 -12.61 -3.11
C LYS A 191 -30.26 -12.36 -2.95
N SER A 192 -30.68 -11.11 -2.73
CA SER A 192 -32.10 -10.76 -2.60
C SER A 192 -32.88 -10.86 -3.91
N TRP A 193 -32.20 -10.77 -5.06
CA TRP A 193 -32.80 -10.86 -6.40
C TRP A 193 -32.93 -12.30 -6.93
N GLN A 194 -32.36 -13.29 -6.25
CA GLN A 194 -32.48 -14.71 -6.62
C GLN A 194 -33.59 -15.44 -5.84
N ARG A 195 -34.29 -14.75 -4.93
CA ARG A 195 -35.52 -15.22 -4.27
C ARG A 195 -36.72 -14.51 -4.87
#